data_AF-A0A958DGG4-F1
#
_entry.id   AF-A0A958DGG4-F1
#
_cell.length_a   1.000
_cell.length_b   1.000
_cell.length_c   1.000
_cell.angle_alpha   90.00
_cell.angle_beta   90.00
_cell.angle_gamma   90.00
#
_symmetry.space_group_name_H-M   'P 1'
#
loop_
_entity.id
_entity.type
_entity.pdbx_description
1 polymer ?
#
loop_
_entity_poly.entity_id
_entity_poly.type
_entity_poly.pdbx_seq_one_letter_code
_entity_poly.pdbx_strand_id
1 'polypeptide(L)'
;MVAVLGRTPQVLTETLYALCVERKHPVETVWAISTREGYREACKQLLDPQTGMFYQLQHDYPEACARLQFSEANIKVAHDGLLPIADIRTRRDSESFLALILEVLWEQTADPATVLHCSIAGGRKTMSTYLALALQLLARPDDRLYHVLVDPQELEHQRQFYYPPPRPQQITLRDGQIIDTSQAQIDLIDIPFIRLRERVQIDRLSSPQGYRELLAWVQRDIDRSTLPVLTLDPGNHTIIIGDQKIRLQPQRFCLYWYFAERSRARLSRIAIEDYPA
;
A
#
# COMPACT_ATOMS: atom_id res chain seq x y z
N MET A 1 6.07 9.16 0.14
CA MET A 1 6.42 7.83 0.68
C MET A 1 5.40 7.43 1.74
N VAL A 2 4.99 6.15 1.77
CA VAL A 2 4.13 5.57 2.83
C VAL A 2 4.89 4.42 3.49
N ALA A 3 5.00 4.39 4.81
CA ALA A 3 5.68 3.32 5.52
C ALA A 3 4.89 2.81 6.72
N VAL A 4 4.99 1.52 7.00
CA VAL A 4 4.56 0.97 8.29
C VAL A 4 5.71 1.07 9.30
N LEU A 5 5.43 1.58 10.50
CA LEU A 5 6.42 1.72 11.56
C LEU A 5 6.10 0.86 12.77
N GLY A 6 7.16 0.34 13.38
CA GLY A 6 7.12 -0.42 14.63
C GLY A 6 8.02 0.20 15.69
N ARG A 7 8.58 -0.64 16.56
CA ARG A 7 9.51 -0.20 17.62
C ARG A 7 10.94 0.08 17.12
N THR A 8 11.22 -0.24 15.87
CA THR A 8 12.51 -0.05 15.19
C THR A 8 12.29 0.96 14.06
N PRO A 9 12.17 2.27 14.35
CA PRO A 9 11.87 3.29 13.34
C PRO A 9 13.07 3.61 12.43
N GLN A 10 14.27 3.06 12.72
CA GLN A 10 15.48 3.15 11.88
C GLN A 10 15.20 2.84 10.40
N VAL A 11 14.36 1.83 10.15
CA VAL A 11 13.99 1.39 8.79
C VAL A 11 13.43 2.51 7.91
N LEU A 12 12.85 3.56 8.52
CA LEU A 12 12.40 4.72 7.78
C LEU A 12 13.57 5.53 7.22
N THR A 13 14.56 5.84 8.05
CA THR A 13 15.73 6.61 7.64
C THR A 13 16.64 5.81 6.71
N GLU A 14 16.75 4.49 6.91
CA GLU A 14 17.45 3.59 5.99
C GLU A 14 16.80 3.63 4.59
N THR A 15 15.46 3.51 4.54
CA THR A 15 14.72 3.58 3.27
C THR A 15 14.85 4.96 2.62
N LEU A 16 14.76 6.05 3.39
CA LEU A 16 14.88 7.42 2.89
C LEU A 16 16.29 7.72 2.38
N TYR A 17 17.33 7.21 3.06
CA TYR A 17 18.70 7.31 2.60
C TYR A 17 18.86 6.64 1.23
N ALA A 18 18.45 5.38 1.10
CA ALA A 18 18.58 4.66 -0.17
C ALA A 18 17.77 5.31 -1.31
N LEU A 19 16.55 5.80 -1.02
CA LEU A 19 15.73 6.50 -2.01
C LEU A 19 16.31 7.88 -2.40
N CYS A 20 16.48 8.76 -1.43
CA CYS A 20 16.81 10.16 -1.68
C CYS A 20 18.28 10.36 -2.00
N VAL A 21 19.19 9.67 -1.29
CA VAL A 21 20.63 9.89 -1.38
C VAL A 21 21.25 9.01 -2.46
N GLU A 22 21.10 7.69 -2.35
CA GLU A 22 21.77 6.76 -3.28
C GLU A 22 21.11 6.75 -4.66
N ARG A 23 19.78 6.59 -4.70
CA ARG A 23 19.01 6.55 -5.96
C ARG A 23 18.68 7.92 -6.52
N LYS A 24 18.95 9.00 -5.77
CA LYS A 24 18.63 10.39 -6.15
C LYS A 24 17.14 10.56 -6.51
N HIS A 25 16.28 9.80 -5.86
CA HIS A 25 14.84 9.86 -6.07
C HIS A 25 14.21 10.77 -5.00
N PRO A 26 13.76 11.99 -5.34
CA PRO A 26 13.27 12.93 -4.36
C PRO A 26 11.96 12.43 -3.74
N VAL A 27 11.86 12.50 -2.42
CA VAL A 27 10.62 12.27 -1.67
C VAL A 27 10.19 13.59 -1.05
N GLU A 28 8.96 14.02 -1.33
CA GLU A 28 8.41 15.27 -0.80
C GLU A 28 7.78 15.07 0.59
N THR A 29 6.92 14.07 0.74
CA THR A 29 6.19 13.85 2.00
C THR A 29 6.28 12.39 2.43
N VAL A 30 6.48 12.17 3.73
CA VAL A 30 6.42 10.85 4.36
C VAL A 30 5.13 10.72 5.15
N TRP A 31 4.40 9.64 4.93
CA TRP A 31 3.29 9.20 5.76
C TRP A 31 3.67 7.89 6.45
N ALA A 32 3.49 7.84 7.76
CA ALA A 32 3.75 6.64 8.54
C ALA A 32 2.44 6.07 9.08
N ILE A 33 2.31 4.75 9.10
CA ILE A 33 1.17 4.04 9.67
C ILE A 33 1.69 3.16 10.81
N SER A 34 1.14 3.32 12.01
CA SER A 34 1.70 2.70 13.21
C SER A 34 0.62 2.40 14.27
N THR A 35 1.00 1.64 15.30
CA THR A 35 0.28 1.59 16.58
C THR A 35 0.83 2.68 17.51
N ARG A 36 0.20 2.86 18.68
CA ARG A 36 0.63 3.85 19.68
C ARG A 36 2.06 3.63 20.14
N GLU A 37 2.50 2.39 20.29
CA GLU A 37 3.88 2.10 20.67
C GLU A 37 4.89 2.52 19.60
N GLY A 38 4.65 2.15 18.33
CA GLY A 38 5.53 2.57 17.24
C GLY A 38 5.52 4.08 17.01
N TYR A 39 4.38 4.76 17.22
CA TYR A 39 4.28 6.22 17.20
C TYR A 39 5.21 6.85 18.23
N ARG A 40 5.19 6.36 19.47
CA ARG A 40 6.05 6.88 20.54
C ARG A 40 7.54 6.71 20.22
N GLU A 41 7.91 5.54 19.69
CA GLU A 41 9.30 5.31 19.27
C GLU A 41 9.70 6.18 18.09
N ALA A 42 8.83 6.38 17.09
CA ALA A 42 9.08 7.28 15.97
C ALA A 42 9.23 8.74 16.44
N CYS A 43 8.34 9.24 17.29
CA CYS A 43 8.45 10.60 17.83
C CYS A 43 9.76 10.79 18.59
N LYS A 44 10.12 9.82 19.44
CA LYS A 44 11.34 9.87 20.26
C LYS A 44 12.62 9.76 19.44
N GLN A 45 12.69 8.83 18.49
CA GLN A 45 13.94 8.49 17.81
C GLN A 45 14.14 9.31 16.52
N LEU A 46 13.05 9.66 15.83
CA LEU A 46 13.11 10.35 14.54
C LEU A 46 12.76 11.83 14.64
N LEU A 47 11.75 12.19 15.44
CA LEU A 47 11.16 13.54 15.43
C LEU A 47 11.48 14.38 16.67
N ASP A 48 12.37 13.91 17.56
CA ASP A 48 12.82 14.72 18.69
C ASP A 48 13.51 15.99 18.18
N PRO A 49 13.13 17.20 18.64
CA PRO A 49 13.68 18.45 18.10
C PRO A 49 15.19 18.63 18.26
N GLN A 50 15.83 17.91 19.19
CA GLN A 50 17.26 18.03 19.47
C GLN A 50 18.06 16.84 18.91
N THR A 51 17.48 15.65 18.94
CA THR A 51 18.18 14.38 18.70
C THR A 51 17.52 13.51 17.61
N GLY A 52 16.46 14.02 16.96
CA GLY A 52 15.69 13.29 15.97
C GLY A 52 16.51 12.93 14.73
N MET A 53 16.65 11.63 14.48
CA MET A 53 17.48 11.13 13.37
C MET A 53 16.93 11.45 11.98
N PHE A 54 15.64 11.78 11.87
CA PHE A 54 15.09 12.31 10.62
C PHE A 54 15.67 13.68 10.31
N TYR A 55 15.74 14.59 11.29
CA TYR A 55 16.33 15.92 11.09
C TYR A 55 17.84 15.83 10.87
N GLN A 56 18.52 14.90 11.55
CA GLN A 56 19.94 14.63 11.28
C GLN A 56 20.15 14.17 9.83
N LEU A 57 19.27 13.32 9.28
CA LEU A 57 19.37 12.88 7.87
C LEU A 57 19.27 14.08 6.92
N GLN A 58 18.35 15.01 7.19
CA GLN A 58 18.22 16.23 6.39
C GLN A 58 19.44 17.14 6.51
N HIS A 59 20.06 17.21 7.68
CA HIS A 59 21.26 17.99 7.91
C HIS A 59 22.48 17.39 7.20
N ASP A 60 22.62 16.06 7.26
CA ASP A 60 23.73 15.32 6.67
C ASP A 60 23.65 15.32 5.14
N TYR A 61 22.43 15.31 4.58
CA TYR A 61 22.18 15.25 3.13
C TYR A 61 21.20 16.34 2.65
N PRO A 62 21.58 17.63 2.75
CA PRO A 62 20.65 18.75 2.52
C PRO A 62 20.14 18.80 1.08
N GLU A 63 20.97 18.52 0.09
CA GLU A 63 20.56 18.56 -1.33
C GLU A 63 19.53 17.47 -1.67
N ALA A 64 19.70 16.27 -1.12
CA ALA A 64 18.82 15.13 -1.36
C ALA A 64 17.50 15.22 -0.56
N CYS A 65 17.53 15.85 0.62
CA CYS A 65 16.43 15.84 1.58
C CYS A 65 15.77 17.22 1.79
N ALA A 66 16.12 18.25 1.00
CA ALA A 66 15.61 19.61 1.16
C ALA A 66 14.08 19.73 1.15
N ARG A 67 13.40 18.91 0.33
CA ARG A 67 11.94 18.95 0.17
C ARG A 67 11.20 17.97 1.07
N LEU A 68 11.93 17.16 1.84
CA LEU A 68 11.37 16.06 2.61
C LEU A 68 10.63 16.59 3.84
N GLN A 69 9.35 16.24 3.94
CA GLN A 69 8.47 16.63 5.04
C GLN A 69 8.01 15.40 5.81
N PHE A 70 8.26 15.42 7.11
CA PHE A 70 7.76 14.41 8.05
C PHE A 70 7.60 15.04 9.44
N SER A 71 6.44 14.83 10.04
CA SER A 71 6.09 15.34 11.36
C SER A 71 5.14 14.37 12.07
N GLU A 72 4.84 14.64 13.34
CA GLU A 72 3.89 13.83 14.10
C GLU A 72 2.50 13.75 13.44
N ALA A 73 2.06 14.82 12.76
CA ALA A 73 0.79 14.87 12.05
C ALA A 73 0.72 13.89 10.86
N ASN A 74 1.88 13.46 10.36
CA ASN A 74 1.99 12.48 9.29
C ASN A 74 2.06 11.04 9.79
N ILE A 75 2.10 10.81 11.10
CA ILE A 75 2.06 9.47 11.69
C ILE A 75 0.61 9.13 12.05
N LYS A 76 -0.01 8.30 11.22
CA LYS A 76 -1.35 7.80 11.47
C LYS A 76 -1.31 6.61 12.42
N VAL A 77 -2.09 6.69 13.50
CA VAL A 77 -2.17 5.66 14.53
C VAL A 77 -3.49 4.91 14.41
N ALA A 78 -3.45 3.58 14.44
CA ALA A 78 -4.65 2.77 14.43
C ALA A 78 -5.44 2.92 15.74
N HIS A 79 -6.76 3.05 15.63
CA HIS A 79 -7.66 3.22 16.78
C HIS A 79 -8.67 2.07 16.88
N ASP A 80 -9.01 1.73 18.12
CA ASP A 80 -10.20 0.95 18.45
C ASP A 80 -11.26 1.90 19.02
N GLY A 81 -12.21 2.30 18.17
CA GLY A 81 -13.15 3.38 18.50
C GLY A 81 -12.39 4.69 18.71
N LEU A 82 -12.50 5.26 19.91
CA LEU A 82 -11.84 6.52 20.26
C LEU A 82 -10.42 6.34 20.84
N LEU A 83 -10.00 5.10 21.10
CA LEU A 83 -8.73 4.84 21.79
C LEU A 83 -7.65 4.34 20.82
N PRO A 84 -6.43 4.91 20.85
CA PRO A 84 -5.34 4.41 20.04
C PRO A 84 -4.90 3.01 20.52
N ILE A 85 -4.77 2.09 19.57
CA ILE A 85 -4.34 0.71 19.83
C ILE A 85 -2.88 0.72 20.26
N ALA A 86 -2.59 0.08 21.40
CA ALA A 86 -1.22 -0.02 21.92
C ALA A 86 -0.32 -0.77 20.94
N ASP A 87 -0.75 -1.98 20.56
CA ASP A 87 -0.09 -2.91 19.67
C ASP A 87 -1.14 -3.87 19.08
N ILE A 88 -0.86 -4.53 17.97
CA ILE A 88 -1.79 -5.51 17.37
C ILE A 88 -1.71 -6.82 18.16
N ARG A 89 -2.76 -7.12 18.93
CA ARG A 89 -2.85 -8.31 19.80
C ARG A 89 -4.11 -9.15 19.53
N THR A 90 -5.14 -8.53 18.99
CA THR A 90 -6.45 -9.15 18.74
C THR A 90 -6.86 -9.08 17.27
N ARG A 91 -7.91 -9.82 16.88
CA ARG A 91 -8.52 -9.69 15.56
C ARG A 91 -9.00 -8.25 15.31
N ARG A 92 -9.64 -7.64 16.31
CA ARG A 92 -10.17 -6.27 16.21
C ARG A 92 -9.07 -5.25 15.96
N ASP A 93 -7.94 -5.36 16.66
CA ASP A 93 -6.78 -4.51 16.40
C ASP A 93 -6.27 -4.65 14.96
N SER A 94 -6.26 -5.88 14.46
CA SER A 94 -5.81 -6.19 13.09
C SER A 94 -6.74 -5.57 12.04
N GLU A 95 -8.05 -5.66 12.26
CA GLU A 95 -9.07 -5.04 11.40
C GLU A 95 -8.95 -3.51 11.39
N SER A 96 -8.79 -2.88 12.56
CA SER A 96 -8.56 -1.45 12.69
C SER A 96 -7.29 -0.99 11.98
N PHE A 97 -6.19 -1.73 12.12
CA PHE A 97 -4.92 -1.35 11.49
C PHE A 97 -4.99 -1.43 9.96
N LEU A 98 -5.65 -2.47 9.45
CA LEU A 98 -5.85 -2.65 8.02
C LEU A 98 -6.80 -1.60 7.43
N ALA A 99 -7.87 -1.24 8.16
CA ALA A 99 -8.75 -0.14 7.77
C ALA A 99 -7.96 1.17 7.63
N LEU A 100 -7.07 1.46 8.57
CA LEU A 100 -6.21 2.64 8.49
C LEU A 100 -5.25 2.60 7.30
N ILE A 101 -4.65 1.44 6.99
CA ILE A 101 -3.80 1.29 5.79
C ILE A 101 -4.58 1.65 4.54
N LEU A 102 -5.80 1.14 4.40
CA LEU A 102 -6.63 1.41 3.23
C LEU A 102 -7.01 2.88 3.14
N GLU A 103 -7.40 3.50 4.25
CA GLU A 103 -7.71 4.93 4.31
C GLU A 103 -6.53 5.77 3.82
N VAL A 104 -5.34 5.53 4.38
CA VAL A 104 -4.13 6.26 3.99
C VAL A 104 -3.79 6.02 2.52
N LEU A 105 -3.76 4.77 2.05
CA LEU A 105 -3.47 4.50 0.63
C LEU A 105 -4.53 5.09 -0.30
N TRP A 106 -5.81 5.07 0.10
CA TRP A 106 -6.89 5.66 -0.69
C TRP A 106 -6.69 7.16 -0.85
N GLU A 107 -6.45 7.87 0.25
CA GLU A 107 -6.17 9.32 0.25
C GLU A 107 -4.93 9.64 -0.58
N GLN A 108 -3.82 8.92 -0.36
CA GLN A 108 -2.57 9.20 -1.03
C GLN A 108 -2.56 8.78 -2.53
N THR A 109 -3.53 7.98 -2.97
CA THR A 109 -3.74 7.66 -4.39
C THR A 109 -4.88 8.45 -5.04
N ALA A 110 -5.52 9.38 -4.31
CA ALA A 110 -6.59 10.21 -4.84
C ALA A 110 -6.06 11.26 -5.84
N ASP A 111 -4.89 11.84 -5.55
CA ASP A 111 -4.22 12.77 -6.44
C ASP A 111 -3.42 12.02 -7.53
N PRO A 112 -3.77 12.15 -8.82
CA PRO A 112 -3.04 11.51 -9.91
C PRO A 112 -1.59 12.01 -10.07
N ALA A 113 -1.23 13.18 -9.53
CA ALA A 113 0.13 13.72 -9.58
C ALA A 113 1.08 13.14 -8.51
N THR A 114 0.52 12.51 -7.48
CA THR A 114 1.32 11.85 -6.44
C THR A 114 1.79 10.49 -6.93
N VAL A 115 3.04 10.09 -6.65
CA VAL A 115 3.54 8.70 -6.84
C VAL A 115 3.87 8.11 -5.47
N LEU A 116 3.38 6.90 -5.19
CA LEU A 116 3.61 6.24 -3.92
C LEU A 116 4.84 5.35 -3.95
N HIS A 117 5.76 5.65 -3.04
CA HIS A 117 6.87 4.78 -2.67
C HIS A 117 6.53 4.18 -1.30
N CYS A 118 6.22 2.89 -1.26
CA CYS A 118 5.79 2.20 -0.05
C CYS A 118 6.93 1.38 0.56
N SER A 119 7.09 1.37 1.88
CA SER A 119 8.07 0.52 2.58
C SER A 119 7.40 -0.44 3.56
N ILE A 120 7.76 -1.72 3.47
CA ILE A 120 7.24 -2.80 4.31
C ILE A 120 8.22 -3.29 5.39
N ALA A 121 9.33 -2.59 5.61
CA ALA A 121 10.39 -3.05 6.51
C ALA A 121 10.07 -2.88 8.01
N GLY A 122 9.09 -2.04 8.38
CA GLY A 122 8.76 -1.77 9.77
C GLY A 122 7.52 -2.48 10.30
N GLY A 123 7.37 -2.48 11.63
CA GLY A 123 6.17 -2.99 12.29
C GLY A 123 6.16 -4.49 12.53
N ARG A 124 4.99 -5.03 12.89
CA ARG A 124 4.77 -6.48 12.92
C ARG A 124 4.68 -7.00 11.49
N LYS A 125 5.14 -8.23 11.22
CA LYS A 125 5.03 -8.89 9.91
C LYS A 125 3.64 -8.74 9.26
N THR A 126 2.58 -8.83 10.07
CA THR A 126 1.20 -8.63 9.62
C THR A 126 0.94 -7.23 9.05
N MET A 127 1.52 -6.17 9.63
CA MET A 127 1.40 -4.79 9.14
C MET A 127 1.97 -4.65 7.73
N SER A 128 3.17 -5.18 7.51
CA SER A 128 3.84 -5.26 6.22
C SER A 128 3.02 -6.04 5.20
N THR A 129 2.47 -7.19 5.59
CA THR A 129 1.57 -8.00 4.75
C THR A 129 0.33 -7.21 4.36
N TYR A 130 -0.32 -6.53 5.30
CA TYR A 130 -1.50 -5.71 5.02
C TYR A 130 -1.20 -4.56 4.07
N LEU A 131 -0.08 -3.86 4.25
CA LEU A 131 0.33 -2.80 3.33
C LEU A 131 0.52 -3.35 1.91
N ALA A 132 1.22 -4.48 1.75
CA ALA A 132 1.45 -5.10 0.45
C ALA A 132 0.15 -5.58 -0.23
N LEU A 133 -0.77 -6.19 0.54
CA LEU A 133 -2.07 -6.65 0.01
C LEU A 133 -2.97 -5.47 -0.39
N ALA A 134 -3.05 -4.43 0.44
CA ALA A 134 -3.83 -3.24 0.15
C ALA A 134 -3.26 -2.49 -1.07
N LEU A 135 -1.93 -2.43 -1.19
CA LEU A 135 -1.27 -1.79 -2.30
C LEU A 135 -1.53 -2.51 -3.64
N GLN A 136 -1.68 -3.83 -3.67
CA GLN A 136 -2.09 -4.53 -4.90
C GLN A 136 -3.43 -4.02 -5.45
N LEU A 137 -4.36 -3.63 -4.57
CA LEU A 137 -5.68 -3.13 -4.94
C LEU A 137 -5.66 -1.65 -5.34
N LEU A 138 -4.79 -0.86 -4.72
CA LEU A 138 -4.83 0.60 -4.81
C LEU A 138 -3.65 1.21 -5.58
N ALA A 139 -2.59 0.47 -5.87
CA ALA A 139 -1.45 0.99 -6.61
C ALA A 139 -1.76 1.29 -8.06
N ARG A 140 -1.14 2.36 -8.55
CA ARG A 140 -1.07 2.78 -9.95
C ARG A 140 0.24 2.28 -10.59
N PRO A 141 0.40 2.41 -11.92
CA PRO A 141 1.57 1.89 -12.62
C PRO A 141 2.92 2.38 -12.06
N ASP A 142 2.99 3.64 -11.63
CA ASP A 142 4.22 4.26 -11.13
C ASP A 142 4.46 4.05 -9.63
N ASP A 143 3.45 3.58 -8.88
CA ASP A 143 3.62 3.28 -7.46
C ASP A 143 4.58 2.07 -7.29
N ARG A 144 5.38 2.09 -6.22
CA ARG A 144 6.46 1.13 -5.93
C ARG A 144 6.38 0.61 -4.50
N LEU A 145 6.87 -0.60 -4.28
CA LEU A 145 6.89 -1.28 -2.98
C LEU A 145 8.32 -1.72 -2.70
N TYR A 146 8.84 -1.37 -1.52
CA TYR A 146 10.23 -1.61 -1.16
C TYR A 146 10.36 -2.39 0.15
N HIS A 147 11.46 -3.13 0.24
CA HIS A 147 12.01 -3.63 1.50
C HIS A 147 13.48 -3.23 1.58
N VAL A 148 13.88 -2.64 2.70
CA VAL A 148 15.27 -2.24 2.94
C VAL A 148 15.98 -3.35 3.70
N LEU A 149 17.22 -3.62 3.31
CA LEU A 149 18.18 -4.48 3.99
C LEU A 149 19.44 -3.69 4.32
N VAL A 150 20.10 -4.05 5.41
CA VAL A 150 21.37 -3.43 5.82
C VAL A 150 22.44 -4.50 5.90
N ASP A 151 23.54 -4.29 5.18
CA ASP A 151 24.76 -5.10 5.27
C ASP A 151 25.86 -4.25 5.94
N PRO A 152 26.64 -4.78 6.89
CA PRO A 152 26.54 -6.12 7.46
C PRO A 152 25.30 -6.31 8.36
N GLN A 153 24.73 -7.51 8.37
CA GLN A 153 23.45 -7.84 9.03
C GLN A 153 23.44 -7.47 10.53
N GLU A 154 24.60 -7.47 11.17
CA GLU A 154 24.78 -7.08 12.57
C GLU A 154 24.29 -5.65 12.86
N LEU A 155 24.20 -4.78 11.86
CA LEU A 155 23.69 -3.41 11.96
C LEU A 155 22.16 -3.31 11.98
N GLU A 156 21.41 -4.26 11.40
CA GLU A 156 19.94 -4.20 11.24
C GLU A 156 19.17 -4.01 12.56
N HIS A 157 19.77 -4.38 13.68
CA HIS A 157 19.14 -4.33 15.01
C HIS A 157 19.87 -3.40 15.98
N GLN A 158 20.83 -2.62 15.50
CA GLN A 158 21.56 -1.67 16.32
C GLN A 158 20.80 -0.36 16.45
N ARG A 159 20.45 0.00 17.69
CA ARG A 159 19.76 1.27 17.99
C ARG A 159 20.56 2.52 17.64
N GLN A 160 21.86 2.35 17.38
CA GLN A 160 22.79 3.43 17.03
C GLN A 160 22.96 3.61 15.52
N PHE A 161 22.49 2.66 14.69
CA PHE A 161 22.57 2.76 13.24
C PHE A 161 21.21 3.18 12.66
N TYR A 162 21.21 4.12 11.72
CA TYR A 162 20.00 4.65 11.06
C TYR A 162 20.19 4.85 9.56
N TYR A 163 21.41 5.18 9.15
CA TYR A 163 21.91 5.30 7.78
C TYR A 163 23.43 5.51 7.86
N PRO A 164 24.19 5.32 6.75
CA PRO A 164 25.60 5.69 6.69
C PRO A 164 25.73 7.23 6.75
N PRO A 165 26.33 7.82 7.79
CA PRO A 165 26.54 9.27 7.87
C PRO A 165 27.70 9.74 6.96
N PRO A 166 27.77 11.03 6.57
CA PRO A 166 28.84 11.56 5.74
C PRO A 166 30.23 11.43 6.36
N ARG A 167 30.30 11.52 7.69
CA ARG A 167 31.49 11.23 8.48
C ARG A 167 31.32 9.88 9.15
N PRO A 168 32.09 8.85 8.76
CA PRO A 168 31.96 7.53 9.33
C PRO A 168 32.12 7.53 10.85
N GLN A 169 31.36 6.67 11.52
CA GLN A 169 31.33 6.50 12.96
C GLN A 169 31.56 5.03 13.31
N GLN A 170 32.07 4.78 14.51
CA GLN A 170 32.24 3.43 15.02
C GLN A 170 31.05 3.04 15.90
N ILE A 171 30.48 1.88 15.63
CA ILE A 171 29.38 1.29 16.40
C ILE A 171 29.92 0.04 17.11
N THR A 172 29.79 0.02 18.43
CA THR A 172 30.14 -1.15 19.25
C THR A 172 28.93 -2.07 19.36
N LEU A 173 29.07 -3.27 18.81
CA LEU A 173 28.07 -4.32 18.90
C LEU A 173 27.99 -4.93 20.31
N ARG A 174 26.97 -5.74 20.55
CA ARG A 174 26.73 -6.37 21.86
C ARG A 174 27.80 -7.39 22.27
N ASP A 175 28.48 -7.99 21.30
CA ASP A 175 29.59 -8.93 21.50
C ASP A 175 30.95 -8.23 21.62
N GLY A 176 30.98 -6.90 21.54
CA GLY A 176 32.20 -6.09 21.63
C GLY A 176 32.90 -5.86 20.30
N GLN A 177 32.41 -6.45 19.19
CA GLN A 177 32.91 -6.12 17.86
C GLN A 177 32.61 -4.66 17.53
N ILE A 178 33.55 -4.00 16.85
CA ILE A 178 33.39 -2.63 16.37
C ILE A 178 33.20 -2.67 14.86
N ILE A 179 32.09 -2.10 14.39
CA ILE A 179 31.80 -1.90 12.96
C ILE A 179 31.87 -0.41 12.66
N ASP A 180 32.55 -0.07 11.57
CA ASP A 180 32.61 1.30 11.06
C ASP A 180 31.45 1.52 10.08
N THR A 181 30.69 2.62 10.21
CA THR A 181 29.53 2.88 9.36
C THR A 181 29.90 3.10 7.89
N SER A 182 31.17 3.33 7.55
CA SER A 182 31.64 3.33 6.15
C SER A 182 31.53 1.97 5.46
N GLN A 183 31.41 0.89 6.23
CA GLN A 183 31.18 -0.47 5.72
C GLN A 183 29.70 -0.76 5.47
N ALA A 184 28.80 0.10 5.96
CA ALA A 184 27.37 -0.14 5.86
C ALA A 184 26.88 0.09 4.43
N GLN A 185 26.18 -0.89 3.88
CA GLN A 185 25.48 -0.83 2.60
C GLN A 185 23.98 -0.97 2.86
N ILE A 186 23.18 -0.13 2.22
CA ILE A 186 21.72 -0.18 2.32
C ILE A 186 21.14 -0.62 0.99
N ASP A 187 20.60 -1.84 0.96
CA ASP A 187 19.97 -2.39 -0.23
C ASP A 187 18.46 -2.16 -0.20
N LEU A 188 17.97 -1.31 -1.09
CA LEU A 188 16.53 -1.08 -1.24
C LEU A 188 15.94 -2.00 -2.31
N ILE A 189 15.36 -3.12 -1.91
CA ILE A 189 14.79 -4.09 -2.84
C ILE A 189 13.44 -3.61 -3.35
N ASP A 190 13.28 -3.51 -4.67
CA ASP A 190 11.98 -3.30 -5.33
C ASP A 190 11.21 -4.63 -5.35
N ILE A 191 10.09 -4.67 -4.64
CA ILE A 191 9.25 -5.86 -4.55
C ILE A 191 8.23 -5.84 -5.68
N PRO A 192 8.26 -6.82 -6.61
CA PRO A 192 7.23 -6.93 -7.62
C PRO A 192 5.91 -7.36 -6.99
N PHE A 193 4.81 -6.75 -7.45
CA PHE A 193 3.45 -7.11 -7.03
C PHE A 193 2.44 -6.87 -8.16
N ILE A 194 1.30 -7.55 -8.08
CA ILE A 194 0.22 -7.44 -9.07
C ILE A 194 -0.57 -6.16 -8.82
N ARG A 195 -0.78 -5.36 -9.86
CA ARG A 195 -1.61 -4.15 -9.79
C ARG A 195 -3.01 -4.44 -10.30
N LEU A 196 -3.98 -4.38 -9.42
CA LEU A 196 -5.38 -4.69 -9.69
C LEU A 196 -6.24 -3.43 -9.84
N ARG A 197 -5.78 -2.25 -9.39
CA ARG A 197 -6.57 -1.00 -9.38
C ARG A 197 -7.27 -0.69 -10.71
N GLU A 198 -6.59 -0.88 -11.84
CA GLU A 198 -7.13 -0.60 -13.17
C GLU A 198 -7.89 -1.79 -13.79
N ARG A 199 -7.75 -2.97 -13.20
CA ARG A 199 -8.39 -4.21 -13.66
C ARG A 199 -9.72 -4.48 -12.98
N VAL A 200 -9.94 -3.85 -11.85
CA VAL A 200 -11.13 -4.03 -11.03
C VAL A 200 -11.86 -2.70 -11.03
N GLN A 201 -13.15 -2.68 -11.39
CA GLN A 201 -14.01 -1.47 -11.41
C GLN A 201 -14.26 -0.78 -10.04
N ILE A 202 -13.23 -0.46 -9.26
CA ILE A 202 -13.40 0.11 -7.91
C ILE A 202 -14.19 1.42 -8.06
N ASP A 203 -15.42 1.45 -7.54
CA ASP A 203 -16.28 2.63 -7.64
C ASP A 203 -15.61 3.79 -6.90
N ARG A 204 -15.07 4.74 -7.67
CA ARG A 204 -14.25 5.85 -7.16
C ARG A 204 -15.05 6.81 -6.27
N LEU A 205 -16.38 6.69 -6.27
CA LEU A 205 -17.30 7.61 -5.60
C LEU A 205 -17.80 7.11 -4.23
N SER A 206 -17.44 5.89 -3.82
CA SER A 206 -17.82 5.33 -2.53
C SER A 206 -16.57 5.02 -1.72
N SER A 207 -16.30 5.79 -0.65
CA SER A 207 -15.28 5.42 0.33
C SER A 207 -15.60 3.99 0.83
N PRO A 208 -14.71 2.99 0.65
CA PRO A 208 -15.03 1.63 1.07
C PRO A 208 -15.18 1.61 2.59
N GLN A 209 -16.41 1.36 3.07
CA GLN A 209 -16.68 1.14 4.48
C GLN A 209 -16.09 -0.22 4.87
N GLY A 210 -14.78 -0.24 5.12
CA GLY A 210 -14.04 -1.40 5.60
C GLY A 210 -13.43 -2.31 4.52
N TYR A 211 -12.24 -2.83 4.84
CA TYR A 211 -11.48 -3.81 4.04
C TYR A 211 -12.30 -4.98 3.52
N ARG A 212 -13.24 -5.49 4.33
CA ARG A 212 -14.05 -6.66 3.96
C ARG A 212 -14.97 -6.36 2.79
N GLU A 213 -15.50 -5.14 2.70
CA GLU A 213 -16.33 -4.73 1.58
C GLU A 213 -15.51 -4.54 0.33
N LEU A 214 -14.34 -3.87 0.43
CA LEU A 214 -13.43 -3.71 -0.69
C LEU A 214 -12.99 -5.08 -1.23
N LEU A 215 -12.58 -6.00 -0.37
CA LEU A 215 -12.23 -7.36 -0.80
C LEU A 215 -13.40 -8.12 -1.38
N ALA A 216 -14.56 -8.12 -0.72
CA ALA A 216 -15.74 -8.81 -1.23
C ALA A 216 -16.19 -8.22 -2.58
N TRP A 217 -15.97 -6.92 -2.79
CA TRP A 217 -16.26 -6.24 -4.04
C TRP A 217 -15.25 -6.62 -5.13
N VAL A 218 -13.94 -6.57 -4.84
CA VAL A 218 -12.89 -7.00 -5.77
C VAL A 218 -13.06 -8.47 -6.15
N GLN A 219 -13.32 -9.34 -5.16
CA GLN A 219 -13.55 -10.76 -5.39
C GLN A 219 -14.76 -10.98 -6.30
N ARG A 220 -15.88 -10.27 -6.06
CA ARG A 220 -17.05 -10.33 -6.95
C ARG A 220 -16.74 -9.90 -8.37
N ASP A 221 -15.90 -8.89 -8.56
CA ASP A 221 -15.52 -8.41 -9.90
C ASP A 221 -14.59 -9.40 -10.61
N ILE A 222 -13.64 -9.99 -9.88
CA ILE A 222 -12.80 -11.09 -10.38
C ILE A 222 -13.67 -12.30 -10.75
N ASP A 223 -14.58 -12.71 -9.87
CA ASP A 223 -15.50 -13.83 -10.11
C ASP A 223 -16.40 -13.55 -11.33
N ARG A 224 -16.81 -12.28 -11.53
CA ARG A 224 -17.52 -11.83 -12.73
C ARG A 224 -16.67 -11.88 -13.98
N SER A 225 -15.38 -11.53 -13.90
CA SER A 225 -14.45 -11.63 -15.03
C SER A 225 -14.20 -13.09 -15.46
N THR A 226 -14.46 -14.05 -14.56
CA THR A 226 -14.47 -15.49 -14.85
C THR A 226 -15.83 -16.02 -15.29
N LEU A 227 -16.87 -15.17 -15.41
CA LEU A 227 -18.13 -15.63 -15.97
C LEU A 227 -17.90 -16.03 -17.44
N PRO A 228 -18.31 -17.25 -17.82
CA PRO A 228 -18.19 -17.71 -19.20
C PRO A 228 -18.82 -16.72 -20.17
N VAL A 229 -18.11 -16.42 -21.27
CA VAL A 229 -18.63 -15.57 -22.34
C VAL A 229 -19.95 -16.16 -22.84
N LEU A 230 -21.01 -15.36 -22.75
CA LEU A 230 -22.32 -15.69 -23.30
C LEU A 230 -22.31 -15.35 -24.80
N THR A 231 -22.34 -16.36 -25.64
CA THR A 231 -22.52 -16.19 -27.09
C THR A 231 -23.89 -16.72 -27.51
N LEU A 232 -24.59 -15.96 -28.34
CA LEU A 232 -25.86 -16.40 -28.92
C LEU A 232 -25.64 -16.75 -30.39
N ASP A 233 -26.05 -17.94 -30.80
CA ASP A 233 -26.08 -18.40 -32.19
C ASP A 233 -27.55 -18.43 -32.66
N PRO A 234 -27.99 -17.39 -33.40
CA PRO A 234 -29.36 -17.32 -33.91
C PRO A 234 -29.68 -18.41 -34.92
N GLY A 235 -28.69 -18.87 -35.70
CA GLY A 235 -28.90 -19.87 -36.75
C GLY A 235 -29.32 -21.22 -36.17
N ASN A 236 -28.76 -21.57 -35.01
CA ASN A 236 -29.04 -22.84 -34.34
C ASN A 236 -29.93 -22.70 -33.09
N HIS A 237 -30.44 -21.49 -32.79
CA HIS A 237 -31.14 -21.16 -31.54
C HIS A 237 -30.40 -21.65 -30.29
N THR A 238 -29.08 -21.42 -30.27
CA THR A 238 -28.20 -21.99 -29.24
C THR A 238 -27.55 -20.88 -28.43
N ILE A 239 -27.56 -21.06 -27.11
CA ILE A 239 -26.80 -20.24 -26.18
C ILE A 239 -25.52 -20.98 -25.82
N ILE A 240 -24.38 -20.31 -25.92
CA ILE A 240 -23.07 -20.84 -25.55
C ILE A 240 -22.60 -20.08 -24.32
N ILE A 241 -22.33 -20.82 -23.25
CA ILE A 241 -21.84 -20.29 -21.97
C ILE A 241 -20.49 -20.96 -21.73
N GLY A 242 -19.42 -20.32 -22.15
CA GLY A 242 -18.08 -20.93 -22.08
C GLY A 242 -17.98 -22.09 -23.06
N ASP A 243 -17.81 -23.32 -22.55
CA ASP A 243 -17.78 -24.55 -23.34
C ASP A 243 -19.15 -25.24 -23.46
N GLN A 244 -20.16 -24.80 -22.70
CA GLN A 244 -21.49 -25.42 -22.70
C GLN A 244 -22.38 -24.83 -23.81
N LYS A 245 -22.97 -25.71 -24.62
CA LYS A 245 -23.94 -25.36 -25.67
C LYS A 245 -25.34 -25.81 -25.27
N ILE A 246 -26.25 -24.86 -25.16
CA ILE A 246 -27.65 -25.10 -24.78
C ILE A 246 -28.54 -24.70 -25.95
N ARG A 247 -29.12 -25.69 -26.64
CA ARG A 247 -30.12 -25.44 -27.68
C ARG A 247 -31.46 -25.13 -27.02
N LEU A 248 -32.06 -24.01 -27.40
CA LEU A 248 -33.34 -23.55 -26.88
C LEU A 248 -34.45 -23.67 -27.92
N GLN A 249 -35.68 -23.78 -27.41
CA GLN A 249 -36.87 -23.56 -28.22
C GLN A 249 -36.87 -22.11 -28.73
N PRO A 250 -37.34 -21.83 -29.96
CA PRO A 250 -37.25 -20.51 -30.58
C PRO A 250 -37.77 -19.37 -29.70
N GLN A 251 -38.91 -19.58 -29.02
CA GLN A 251 -39.52 -18.58 -28.13
C GLN A 251 -38.62 -18.22 -26.94
N ARG A 252 -37.94 -19.21 -26.35
CA ARG A 252 -37.00 -18.97 -25.24
C ARG A 252 -35.74 -18.28 -25.75
N PHE A 253 -35.23 -18.69 -26.91
CA PHE A 253 -34.07 -18.05 -27.54
C PHE A 253 -34.33 -16.56 -27.82
N CYS A 254 -35.51 -16.21 -28.36
CA CYS A 254 -35.88 -14.82 -28.62
C CYS A 254 -35.82 -13.93 -27.37
N LEU A 255 -36.17 -14.47 -26.19
CA LEU A 255 -36.09 -13.73 -24.93
C LEU A 255 -34.63 -13.38 -24.59
N TYR A 256 -33.72 -14.35 -24.67
CA TYR A 256 -32.29 -14.11 -24.43
C TYR A 256 -31.67 -13.20 -25.49
N TRP A 257 -32.05 -13.36 -26.75
CA TRP A 257 -31.64 -12.49 -27.86
C TRP A 257 -32.05 -11.03 -27.64
N TYR A 258 -33.29 -10.80 -27.22
CA TYR A 258 -33.80 -9.47 -26.90
C TYR A 258 -32.99 -8.78 -25.79
N PHE A 259 -32.68 -9.50 -24.70
CA PHE A 259 -31.87 -8.95 -23.63
C PHE A 259 -30.40 -8.72 -24.04
N ALA A 260 -29.85 -9.59 -24.88
CA ALA A 260 -28.49 -9.42 -25.38
C ALA A 260 -28.35 -8.19 -26.29
N GLU A 261 -29.30 -7.96 -27.21
CA GLU A 261 -29.33 -6.74 -28.03
C GLU A 261 -29.44 -5.47 -27.17
N ARG A 262 -30.31 -5.48 -26.15
CA ARG A 262 -30.42 -4.35 -25.21
C ARG A 262 -29.16 -4.15 -24.39
N SER A 263 -28.50 -5.22 -23.97
CA SER A 263 -27.22 -5.15 -23.24
C SER A 263 -26.11 -4.56 -24.11
N ARG A 264 -26.05 -4.96 -25.39
CA ARG A 264 -25.08 -4.42 -26.36
C ARG A 264 -25.30 -2.95 -26.67
N ALA A 265 -26.56 -2.50 -26.71
CA ALA A 265 -26.94 -1.11 -26.90
C ALA A 265 -26.92 -0.27 -25.60
N ARG A 266 -26.53 -0.87 -24.46
CA ARG A 266 -26.52 -0.18 -23.16
C ARG A 266 -25.36 0.82 -23.11
N LEU A 267 -25.66 2.06 -22.75
CA LEU A 267 -24.65 3.07 -22.43
C LEU A 267 -23.86 2.60 -21.20
N SER A 268 -22.53 2.81 -21.21
CA SER A 268 -21.62 2.42 -20.11
C SER A 268 -21.93 3.14 -18.79
N ARG A 269 -22.73 4.22 -18.84
CA ARG A 269 -23.33 4.92 -17.71
C ARG A 269 -24.79 5.24 -18.05
N ILE A 270 -25.67 5.04 -17.08
CA ILE A 270 -27.09 5.45 -17.16
C ILE A 270 -27.26 6.55 -16.11
N ALA A 271 -27.79 7.71 -16.49
CA ALA A 271 -28.06 8.78 -15.54
C ALA A 271 -29.16 8.32 -14.56
N ILE A 272 -29.07 8.70 -13.29
CA ILE A 272 -30.08 8.36 -12.26
C ILE A 272 -31.49 8.84 -12.69
N GLU A 273 -31.52 9.90 -13.49
CA GLU A 273 -32.70 10.54 -14.08
C GLU A 273 -33.49 9.61 -15.03
N ASP A 274 -32.84 8.58 -15.58
CA ASP A 274 -33.44 7.64 -16.54
C ASP A 274 -34.10 6.41 -15.87
N TYR A 275 -34.16 6.36 -14.53
CA TYR A 275 -34.96 5.36 -13.83
C TYR A 275 -36.41 5.87 -13.73
N PRO A 276 -37.39 5.27 -14.44
CA PRO A 276 -38.79 5.57 -14.17
C PRO A 276 -39.12 5.08 -12.75
N ALA A 277 -39.74 5.97 -11.97
CA ALA A 277 -40.21 5.71 -10.61
C ALA A 277 -41.19 4.52 -10.55
#